data_AF-A0A562HLS3-F1
#
_entry.id   AF-A0A562HLS3-F1
#
_cell.length_a   1.000
_cell.length_b   1.000
_cell.length_c   1.000
_cell.angle_alpha   90.00
_cell.angle_beta   90.00
_cell.angle_gamma   90.00
#
_symmetry.space_group_name_H-M   'P 1'
#
loop_
_entity.id
_entity.type
_entity.pdbx_description
1 polymer ?
#
loop_
_entity_poly.entity_id
_entity_poly.type
_entity_poly.pdbx_seq_one_letter_code
_entity_poly.pdbx_strand_id
1 'polypeptide(L)'
;MKKKYSTPLLCFLLIFSLLSISIPVSANTGSTSVILDKSTIVLTIGQTDTLTATVLPADAPNKNVTWISSNPNVVKVFNGVLMGLSEGTAYITAMNPSPNSNYGSCYVIVKKPNSDMKINKTSSTLTVGSTETLTVTISPSQAVHWTSSNTEIVQVFNGVLMAQKAGTALITATAADGSNSVTCMVTVTDAPASITLNKSNLTLALKESKTLIATVSPPLPYSTYLMWQSSNPGIVAVSGGVVTGVNLGTAVITAIASDGSCRATCNITVTETGLNASRLGGANRYETSVQISKEGWPNGSPYAVLATGNNYPDALSAAPLAQKYTAPILLTDKTLPQVTLNEIVRLNPSQIFICGGTGAISKTIENQLNSMGITTMRLEGKDRYETSVSIAKELGATSGELILVNGYEWSDALSISPIAAKNGTPILLTDKDVFPDSVKTFVGSNNFYKTYILGGTDLISNQVKNQLPGSERIEGSNKYERNINILKKFESNLDLSKICVATGADFPDALSGSALAAKLSSAIVLVDNNNLKSVTTQYSTKSLKQTDDVYVFGLQGVVSDNVISKLFAK
;
A
#
# COMPACT_ATOMS: atom_id res chain seq x y z
N MET A 1 -54.57 106.29 18.64
CA MET A 1 -53.31 106.79 18.08
C MET A 1 -53.19 106.21 16.66
N LYS A 2 -53.62 106.88 15.58
CA LYS A 2 -52.87 107.87 14.74
C LYS A 2 -51.38 107.48 14.58
N LYS A 3 -50.78 107.31 13.40
CA LYS A 3 -51.17 107.60 12.00
C LYS A 3 -50.28 106.82 10.99
N LYS A 4 -50.87 106.50 9.82
CA LYS A 4 -50.28 106.23 8.49
C LYS A 4 -49.52 107.43 7.90
N TYR A 5 -48.64 107.19 6.92
CA TYR A 5 -48.43 107.95 5.64
C TYR A 5 -47.72 106.98 4.64
N SER A 6 -48.10 106.64 3.40
CA SER A 6 -48.66 107.33 2.20
C SER A 6 -47.69 108.38 1.64
N THR A 7 -47.22 108.44 0.37
CA THR A 7 -47.90 108.31 -0.96
C THR A 7 -46.84 108.37 -2.11
N PRO A 8 -47.15 108.03 -3.38
CA PRO A 8 -46.26 108.09 -4.57
C PRO A 8 -46.54 109.28 -5.51
N LEU A 9 -45.72 109.53 -6.56
CA LEU A 9 -46.13 110.26 -7.77
C LEU A 9 -45.20 110.03 -8.99
N LEU A 10 -45.72 110.42 -10.16
CA LEU A 10 -45.59 109.90 -11.53
C LEU A 10 -44.91 110.92 -12.49
N CYS A 11 -44.34 110.42 -13.60
CA CYS A 11 -44.18 111.04 -14.95
C CYS A 11 -43.26 112.27 -15.19
N PHE A 12 -42.35 112.19 -16.17
CA PHE A 12 -42.54 112.80 -17.52
C PHE A 12 -41.47 112.35 -18.55
N LEU A 13 -41.87 112.41 -19.83
CA LEU A 13 -41.28 111.90 -21.07
C LEU A 13 -40.53 113.01 -21.87
N LEU A 14 -39.88 112.61 -22.99
CA LEU A 14 -39.38 113.36 -24.19
C LEU A 14 -37.85 113.59 -24.28
N ILE A 15 -37.15 113.54 -25.44
CA ILE A 15 -37.20 112.86 -26.76
C ILE A 15 -36.06 113.50 -27.60
N PHE A 16 -35.27 112.68 -28.33
CA PHE A 16 -34.50 112.94 -29.58
C PHE A 16 -33.36 114.01 -29.59
N SER A 17 -32.28 113.95 -30.38
CA SER A 17 -31.95 113.23 -31.63
C SER A 17 -30.43 113.19 -31.92
N LEU A 18 -29.98 112.06 -32.47
CA LEU A 18 -29.10 111.81 -33.65
C LEU A 18 -27.88 112.71 -33.95
N LEU A 19 -26.74 112.07 -34.20
CA LEU A 19 -26.04 112.17 -35.50
C LEU A 19 -25.10 110.96 -35.72
N SER A 20 -25.13 110.42 -36.94
CA SER A 20 -24.42 109.24 -37.45
C SER A 20 -23.30 109.64 -38.41
N ILE A 21 -22.14 108.97 -38.36
CA ILE A 21 -21.12 108.87 -39.44
C ILE A 21 -20.45 107.48 -39.36
N SER A 22 -20.07 106.91 -40.50
CA SER A 22 -19.71 105.50 -40.73
C SER A 22 -18.27 105.29 -41.28
N ILE A 23 -17.81 104.01 -41.24
CA ILE A 23 -16.77 103.29 -42.08
C ILE A 23 -15.29 103.28 -41.55
N PRO A 24 -14.40 102.23 -41.72
CA PRO A 24 -14.50 100.77 -42.06
C PRO A 24 -13.74 99.73 -41.16
N VAL A 25 -14.07 98.45 -41.38
CA VAL A 25 -13.42 97.10 -41.20
C VAL A 25 -12.05 96.91 -40.51
N SER A 26 -12.00 96.05 -39.47
CA SER A 26 -10.86 95.16 -39.10
C SER A 26 -11.31 93.95 -38.24
N ALA A 27 -10.80 92.77 -38.60
CA ALA A 27 -10.69 91.48 -37.88
C ALA A 27 -11.85 90.96 -36.99
N ASN A 28 -12.47 89.91 -37.53
CA ASN A 28 -13.32 88.90 -36.90
C ASN A 28 -12.71 88.31 -35.61
N THR A 29 -13.33 88.55 -34.46
CA THR A 29 -13.16 87.72 -33.25
C THR A 29 -14.41 86.86 -33.06
N GLY A 30 -14.62 85.90 -33.96
CA GLY A 30 -15.63 84.87 -33.76
C GLY A 30 -15.20 83.98 -32.58
N SER A 31 -16.03 83.90 -31.54
CA SER A 31 -15.82 83.00 -30.39
C SER A 31 -15.72 81.55 -30.87
N THR A 32 -14.69 80.81 -30.46
CA THR A 32 -14.58 79.38 -30.78
C THR A 32 -15.44 78.54 -29.84
N SER A 33 -16.10 77.50 -30.36
CA SER A 33 -16.90 76.57 -29.54
C SER A 33 -16.44 75.13 -29.74
N VAL A 34 -16.35 74.37 -28.64
CA VAL A 34 -16.04 72.93 -28.66
C VAL A 34 -17.32 72.12 -28.47
N ILE A 35 -17.61 71.22 -29.41
CA ILE A 35 -18.74 70.29 -29.34
C ILE A 35 -18.21 68.87 -29.22
N LEU A 36 -18.78 68.09 -28.30
CA LEU A 36 -18.48 66.67 -28.16
C LEU A 36 -19.49 65.82 -28.93
N ASP A 37 -19.05 64.70 -29.47
CA ASP A 37 -19.89 63.71 -30.16
C ASP A 37 -20.89 63.02 -29.23
N LYS A 38 -20.59 62.98 -27.92
CA LYS A 38 -21.46 62.39 -26.89
C LYS A 38 -21.60 63.33 -25.70
N SER A 39 -22.82 63.46 -25.17
CA SER A 39 -23.11 64.18 -23.93
C SER A 39 -23.10 63.28 -22.70
N THR A 40 -23.19 61.96 -22.87
CA THR A 40 -23.15 60.97 -21.79
C THR A 40 -22.53 59.65 -22.24
N ILE A 41 -21.69 59.05 -21.39
CA ILE A 41 -21.11 57.71 -21.58
C ILE A 41 -21.34 56.88 -20.32
N VAL A 42 -21.68 55.60 -20.51
CA VAL A 42 -21.73 54.63 -19.42
C VAL A 42 -20.64 53.58 -19.67
N LEU A 43 -19.69 53.48 -18.74
CA LEU A 43 -18.61 52.49 -18.75
C LEU A 43 -18.82 51.46 -17.64
N THR A 44 -18.33 50.24 -17.81
CA THR A 44 -18.00 49.37 -16.68
C THR A 44 -16.56 49.60 -16.23
N ILE A 45 -16.22 49.25 -14.99
CA ILE A 45 -14.82 49.28 -14.51
C ILE A 45 -13.93 48.48 -15.49
N GLY A 46 -12.81 49.06 -15.90
CA GLY A 46 -11.87 48.51 -16.88
C GLY A 46 -12.24 48.76 -18.36
N GLN A 47 -13.46 49.22 -18.65
CA GLN A 47 -13.89 49.52 -20.02
C GLN A 47 -13.30 50.85 -20.49
N THR A 48 -13.03 50.92 -21.80
CA THR A 48 -12.66 52.16 -22.49
C THR A 48 -13.73 52.58 -23.49
N ASP A 49 -13.83 53.88 -23.74
CA ASP A 49 -14.59 54.46 -24.84
C ASP A 49 -13.88 55.73 -25.31
N THR A 50 -14.26 56.28 -26.45
CA THR A 50 -13.66 57.49 -27.02
C THR A 50 -14.68 58.62 -27.11
N LEU A 51 -14.20 59.84 -26.87
CA LEU A 51 -14.87 61.10 -27.12
C LEU A 51 -14.11 61.87 -28.20
N THR A 52 -14.86 62.38 -29.18
CA THR A 52 -14.31 63.21 -30.25
C THR A 52 -14.79 64.64 -30.05
N ALA A 53 -13.86 65.58 -30.02
CA ALA A 53 -14.15 67.01 -29.90
C ALA A 53 -14.04 67.71 -31.27
N THR A 54 -15.07 68.46 -31.65
CA THR A 54 -15.08 69.30 -32.86
C THR A 54 -15.01 70.77 -32.46
N VAL A 55 -14.01 71.50 -32.99
CA VAL A 55 -13.84 72.94 -32.76
C VAL A 55 -14.49 73.71 -33.92
N LEU A 56 -15.40 74.64 -33.61
CA LEU A 56 -16.05 75.53 -34.57
C LEU A 56 -15.66 77.00 -34.34
N PRO A 57 -15.64 77.84 -35.40
CA PRO A 57 -15.89 77.49 -36.79
C PRO A 57 -14.75 76.65 -37.39
N ALA A 58 -15.00 75.92 -38.48
CA ALA A 58 -14.07 74.91 -39.02
C ALA A 58 -12.72 75.49 -39.49
N ASP A 59 -12.65 76.80 -39.72
CA ASP A 59 -11.48 77.60 -40.07
C ASP A 59 -10.74 78.20 -38.85
N ALA A 60 -11.13 77.82 -37.62
CA ALA A 60 -10.47 78.29 -36.40
C ALA A 60 -8.95 78.00 -36.44
N PRO A 61 -8.10 79.01 -36.13
CA PRO A 61 -6.64 78.89 -36.30
C PRO A 61 -6.01 77.91 -35.31
N ASN A 62 -6.63 77.67 -34.16
CA ASN A 62 -6.20 76.68 -33.18
C ASN A 62 -7.29 75.61 -33.02
N LYS A 63 -6.97 74.36 -33.36
CA LYS A 63 -7.87 73.20 -33.23
C LYS A 63 -7.50 72.27 -32.09
N ASN A 64 -6.49 72.61 -31.28
CA ASN A 64 -6.06 71.78 -30.16
C ASN A 64 -7.13 71.75 -29.07
N VAL A 65 -7.27 70.58 -28.44
CA VAL A 65 -8.23 70.34 -27.37
C VAL A 65 -7.52 69.73 -26.18
N THR A 66 -7.70 70.34 -25.02
CA THR A 66 -7.23 69.81 -23.73
C THR A 66 -8.38 69.10 -23.03
N TRP A 67 -8.11 67.91 -22.49
CA TRP A 67 -9.08 67.05 -21.82
C TRP A 67 -8.84 67.01 -20.31
N ILE A 68 -9.90 67.19 -19.53
CA ILE A 68 -9.84 67.15 -18.06
C ILE A 68 -10.97 66.26 -17.55
N SER A 69 -10.66 65.39 -16.61
CA SER A 69 -11.67 64.64 -15.84
C SER A 69 -11.91 65.33 -14.50
N SER A 70 -13.18 65.51 -14.13
CA SER A 70 -13.55 66.04 -12.81
C SER A 70 -13.22 65.06 -11.67
N ASN A 71 -13.06 63.77 -11.97
CA ASN A 71 -12.63 62.75 -11.00
C ASN A 71 -11.75 61.69 -11.69
N PRO A 72 -10.43 61.90 -11.75
CA PRO A 72 -9.48 60.97 -12.36
C PRO A 72 -9.38 59.59 -11.69
N ASN A 73 -9.89 59.43 -10.45
CA ASN A 73 -9.97 58.12 -9.78
C ASN A 73 -11.16 57.29 -10.26
N VAL A 74 -12.16 57.92 -10.89
CA VAL A 74 -13.37 57.29 -11.44
C VAL A 74 -13.22 57.07 -12.95
N VAL A 75 -12.83 58.11 -13.71
CA VAL A 75 -12.55 58.00 -15.16
C VAL A 75 -11.29 58.80 -15.49
N LYS A 76 -10.32 58.14 -16.13
CA LYS A 76 -9.18 58.84 -16.76
C LYS A 76 -9.52 59.18 -18.20
N VAL A 77 -9.04 60.34 -18.66
CA VAL A 77 -9.09 60.76 -20.06
C VAL A 77 -7.70 61.08 -20.55
N PHE A 78 -7.34 60.56 -21.74
CA PHE A 78 -6.10 60.90 -22.42
C PHE A 78 -6.39 61.03 -23.92
N ASN A 79 -6.21 62.23 -24.48
CA ASN A 79 -6.50 62.53 -25.89
C ASN A 79 -7.88 62.04 -26.37
N GLY A 80 -8.91 62.23 -25.55
CA GLY A 80 -10.28 61.79 -25.85
C GLY A 80 -10.58 60.31 -25.55
N VAL A 81 -9.58 59.48 -25.23
CA VAL A 81 -9.80 58.09 -24.79
C VAL A 81 -10.09 58.05 -23.30
N LEU A 82 -11.22 57.45 -22.92
CA LEU A 82 -11.67 57.27 -21.55
C LEU A 82 -11.36 55.87 -21.03
N MET A 83 -11.08 55.74 -19.74
CA MET A 83 -10.97 54.45 -19.04
C MET A 83 -11.69 54.55 -17.69
N GLY A 84 -12.69 53.69 -17.47
CA GLY A 84 -13.37 53.56 -16.19
C GLY A 84 -12.51 52.83 -15.16
N LEU A 85 -12.29 53.41 -13.99
CA LEU A 85 -11.38 52.87 -12.97
C LEU A 85 -12.09 52.42 -11.70
N SER A 86 -13.13 53.14 -11.27
CA SER A 86 -13.92 52.82 -10.09
C SER A 86 -15.36 53.25 -10.27
N GLU A 87 -16.29 52.62 -9.55
CA GLU A 87 -17.71 52.96 -9.61
C GLU A 87 -17.94 54.41 -9.17
N GLY A 88 -18.72 55.15 -9.94
CA GLY A 88 -19.00 56.56 -9.67
C GLY A 88 -19.30 57.34 -10.94
N THR A 89 -19.29 58.67 -10.83
CA THR A 89 -19.58 59.55 -11.97
C THR A 89 -18.54 60.65 -12.07
N ALA A 90 -18.18 61.05 -13.29
CA ALA A 90 -17.25 62.14 -13.57
C ALA A 90 -17.69 62.94 -14.81
N TYR A 91 -17.39 64.23 -14.85
CA TYR A 91 -17.50 65.01 -16.08
C TYR A 91 -16.16 65.03 -16.80
N ILE A 92 -16.18 64.77 -18.10
CA ILE A 92 -15.04 64.93 -18.99
C ILE A 92 -15.24 66.21 -19.80
N THR A 93 -14.31 67.16 -19.66
CA THR A 93 -14.37 68.46 -20.30
C THR A 93 -13.28 68.59 -21.35
N ALA A 94 -13.68 69.04 -22.55
CA ALA A 94 -12.81 69.35 -23.68
C ALA A 94 -12.79 70.87 -23.90
N MET A 95 -11.60 71.47 -23.84
CA MET A 95 -11.43 72.92 -23.94
C MET A 95 -10.41 73.29 -25.02
N ASN A 96 -10.73 74.28 -25.85
CA ASN A 96 -9.77 74.89 -26.77
C ASN A 96 -9.02 76.02 -26.04
N PRO A 97 -7.68 76.08 -26.07
CA PRO A 97 -6.92 77.03 -25.25
C PRO A 97 -6.91 78.49 -25.77
N SER A 98 -7.74 78.83 -26.76
CA SER A 98 -7.83 80.20 -27.31
C SER A 98 -8.62 81.16 -26.39
N PRO A 99 -8.27 82.47 -26.34
CA PRO A 99 -9.02 83.45 -25.54
C PRO A 99 -10.48 83.57 -26.03
N ASN A 100 -11.42 83.56 -25.08
CA ASN A 100 -12.90 83.54 -25.27
C ASN A 100 -13.48 82.23 -25.87
N SER A 101 -12.85 81.07 -25.62
CA SER A 101 -13.36 79.76 -26.04
C SER A 101 -14.45 79.19 -25.13
N ASN A 102 -15.41 78.47 -25.72
CA ASN A 102 -16.39 77.66 -25.00
C ASN A 102 -15.89 76.22 -24.83
N TYR A 103 -16.38 75.47 -23.84
CA TYR A 103 -16.01 74.09 -23.58
C TYR A 103 -17.14 73.11 -23.91
N GLY A 104 -16.77 71.90 -24.33
CA GLY A 104 -17.68 70.76 -24.43
C GLY A 104 -17.55 69.89 -23.18
N SER A 105 -18.64 69.35 -22.65
CA SER A 105 -18.61 68.45 -21.49
C SER A 105 -19.46 67.21 -21.72
N CYS A 106 -18.96 66.05 -21.28
CA CYS A 106 -19.65 64.77 -21.32
C CYS A 106 -19.73 64.20 -19.90
N TYR A 107 -20.93 63.76 -19.49
CA TYR A 107 -21.14 63.09 -18.21
C TYR A 107 -20.83 61.59 -18.33
N VAL A 108 -19.93 61.07 -17.51
CA VAL A 108 -19.52 59.66 -17.56
C VAL A 108 -19.94 58.95 -16.28
N ILE A 109 -20.65 57.84 -16.43
CA ILE A 109 -21.07 56.96 -15.33
C ILE A 109 -20.26 55.67 -15.43
N VAL A 110 -19.52 55.32 -14.40
CA VAL A 110 -18.83 54.04 -14.30
C VAL A 110 -19.60 53.14 -13.35
N LYS A 111 -20.06 51.99 -13.86
CA LYS A 111 -20.77 50.97 -13.08
C LYS A 111 -19.85 49.78 -12.79
N LYS A 112 -20.13 49.04 -11.73
CA LYS A 112 -19.56 47.69 -11.56
C LYS A 112 -20.06 46.76 -12.68
N PRO A 113 -19.24 45.80 -13.14
CA PRO A 113 -19.72 44.71 -13.96
C PRO A 113 -20.83 43.96 -13.22
N ASN A 114 -21.91 43.57 -13.90
CA ASN A 114 -22.94 42.75 -13.30
C ASN A 114 -22.64 41.28 -13.62
N SER A 115 -22.21 40.50 -12.63
CA SER A 115 -21.93 39.07 -12.79
C SER A 115 -23.08 38.23 -12.25
N ASP A 116 -23.62 37.31 -13.06
CA ASP A 116 -24.48 36.25 -12.56
C ASP A 116 -23.58 35.13 -12.02
N MET A 117 -23.78 34.73 -10.76
CA MET A 117 -22.94 33.76 -10.06
C MET A 117 -23.84 32.75 -9.35
N LYS A 118 -23.59 31.45 -9.54
CA LYS A 118 -24.34 30.36 -8.90
C LYS A 118 -23.39 29.31 -8.36
N ILE A 119 -23.66 28.85 -7.15
CA ILE A 119 -22.94 27.73 -6.51
C ILE A 119 -23.77 26.45 -6.63
N ASN A 120 -23.11 25.32 -6.83
CA ASN A 120 -23.79 24.02 -6.99
C ASN A 120 -24.52 23.53 -5.73
N LYS A 121 -24.13 23.99 -4.54
CA LYS A 121 -24.74 23.63 -3.25
C LYS A 121 -24.78 24.84 -2.32
N THR A 122 -25.90 25.02 -1.62
CA THR A 122 -26.06 26.05 -0.58
C THR A 122 -25.85 25.49 0.84
N SER A 123 -25.81 24.17 1.00
CA SER A 123 -25.46 23.47 2.23
C SER A 123 -24.78 22.13 1.98
N SER A 124 -23.87 21.72 2.85
CA SER A 124 -23.27 20.38 2.84
C SER A 124 -22.96 19.87 4.25
N THR A 125 -22.88 18.55 4.40
CA THR A 125 -22.46 17.88 5.64
C THR A 125 -21.26 16.98 5.35
N LEU A 126 -20.17 17.19 6.07
CA LEU A 126 -18.90 16.48 5.92
C LEU A 126 -18.52 15.79 7.23
N THR A 127 -17.75 14.71 7.17
CA THR A 127 -17.08 14.14 8.35
C THR A 127 -15.65 14.69 8.44
N VAL A 128 -15.12 14.87 9.66
CA VAL A 128 -13.72 15.27 9.86
C VAL A 128 -12.77 14.41 9.01
N GLY A 129 -11.84 15.04 8.29
CA GLY A 129 -10.88 14.39 7.38
C GLY A 129 -11.38 14.16 5.94
N SER A 130 -12.68 14.35 5.67
CA SER A 130 -13.22 14.25 4.31
C SER A 130 -13.00 15.52 3.50
N THR A 131 -13.07 15.38 2.17
CA THR A 131 -13.00 16.49 1.23
C THR A 131 -14.22 16.50 0.30
N GLU A 132 -14.58 17.68 -0.18
CA GLU A 132 -15.64 17.86 -1.17
C GLU A 132 -15.31 19.06 -2.05
N THR A 133 -15.76 19.06 -3.31
CA THR A 133 -15.57 20.21 -4.21
C THR A 133 -16.88 20.94 -4.44
N LEU A 134 -16.90 22.23 -4.12
CA LEU A 134 -17.92 23.18 -4.55
C LEU A 134 -17.53 23.75 -5.92
N THR A 135 -18.51 23.89 -6.79
CA THR A 135 -18.32 24.49 -8.13
C THR A 135 -19.20 25.71 -8.26
N VAL A 136 -18.66 26.73 -8.93
CA VAL A 136 -19.34 27.99 -9.19
C VAL A 136 -19.37 28.24 -10.69
N THR A 137 -20.55 28.59 -11.20
CA THR A 137 -20.71 29.13 -12.55
C THR A 137 -20.83 30.64 -12.46
N ILE A 138 -20.00 31.38 -13.20
CA ILE A 138 -20.00 32.85 -13.25
C ILE A 138 -20.04 33.34 -14.71
N SER A 139 -20.90 34.33 -15.00
CA SER A 139 -21.03 34.94 -16.32
C SER A 139 -21.02 36.48 -16.21
N PRO A 140 -20.11 37.19 -16.91
CA PRO A 140 -19.04 36.66 -17.76
C PRO A 140 -17.97 35.89 -16.96
N SER A 141 -17.24 35.00 -17.64
CA SER A 141 -16.23 34.14 -17.01
C SER A 141 -15.10 34.98 -16.40
N GLN A 142 -14.86 34.80 -15.10
CA GLN A 142 -13.76 35.42 -14.37
C GLN A 142 -13.32 34.56 -13.19
N ALA A 143 -12.19 34.93 -12.55
CA ALA A 143 -11.67 34.22 -11.39
C ALA A 143 -12.60 34.34 -10.17
N VAL A 144 -12.51 33.38 -9.26
CA VAL A 144 -13.33 33.28 -8.05
C VAL A 144 -12.44 33.14 -6.83
N HIS A 145 -12.62 34.02 -5.84
CA HIS A 145 -11.94 33.98 -4.55
C HIS A 145 -12.79 33.24 -3.53
N TRP A 146 -12.18 32.28 -2.83
CA TRP A 146 -12.84 31.44 -1.84
C TRP A 146 -12.41 31.82 -0.43
N THR A 147 -13.36 31.91 0.49
CA THR A 147 -13.11 32.14 1.92
C THR A 147 -13.95 31.21 2.79
N SER A 148 -13.46 30.92 3.99
CA SER A 148 -14.20 30.20 5.03
C SER A 148 -14.38 31.10 6.24
N SER A 149 -15.57 31.10 6.83
CA SER A 149 -15.81 31.84 8.07
C SER A 149 -15.07 31.25 9.28
N ASN A 150 -14.63 29.98 9.20
CA ASN A 150 -13.81 29.35 10.23
C ASN A 150 -12.92 28.25 9.62
N THR A 151 -11.65 28.58 9.42
CA THR A 151 -10.64 27.67 8.85
C THR A 151 -10.20 26.55 9.80
N GLU A 152 -10.52 26.62 11.09
CA GLU A 152 -10.32 25.51 12.02
C GLU A 152 -11.36 24.40 11.83
N ILE A 153 -12.51 24.72 11.22
CA ILE A 153 -13.60 23.77 10.96
C ILE A 153 -13.52 23.26 9.52
N VAL A 154 -13.45 24.18 8.54
CA VAL A 154 -13.34 23.85 7.11
C VAL A 154 -12.36 24.80 6.44
N GLN A 155 -11.32 24.25 5.82
CA GLN A 155 -10.47 25.00 4.89
C GLN A 155 -11.02 24.88 3.48
N VAL A 156 -10.83 25.91 2.66
CA VAL A 156 -11.23 25.90 1.25
C VAL A 156 -10.08 26.37 0.37
N PHE A 157 -9.75 25.60 -0.67
CA PHE A 157 -8.74 25.97 -1.66
C PHE A 157 -9.29 25.67 -3.07
N ASN A 158 -9.46 26.71 -3.89
CA ASN A 158 -10.02 26.59 -5.24
C ASN A 158 -11.34 25.78 -5.30
N GLY A 159 -12.24 26.00 -4.35
CA GLY A 159 -13.51 25.27 -4.24
C GLY A 159 -13.42 23.89 -3.58
N VAL A 160 -12.22 23.36 -3.30
CA VAL A 160 -12.03 22.11 -2.55
C VAL A 160 -12.09 22.39 -1.05
N LEU A 161 -13.10 21.84 -0.39
CA LEU A 161 -13.31 21.84 1.04
C LEU A 161 -12.48 20.73 1.70
N MET A 162 -11.86 21.05 2.83
CA MET A 162 -11.14 20.10 3.69
C MET A 162 -11.66 20.24 5.11
N ALA A 163 -12.41 19.23 5.57
CA ALA A 163 -13.01 19.22 6.90
C ALA A 163 -11.96 18.93 7.99
N GLN A 164 -11.76 19.87 8.91
CA GLN A 164 -10.71 19.83 9.92
C GLN A 164 -11.23 19.47 11.32
N LYS A 165 -12.39 20.01 11.71
CA LYS A 165 -12.94 19.86 13.06
C LYS A 165 -14.47 19.93 13.02
N ALA A 166 -15.14 19.21 13.92
CA ALA A 166 -16.59 19.29 14.05
C ALA A 166 -17.07 20.73 14.35
N GLY A 167 -18.16 21.14 13.71
CA GLY A 167 -18.72 22.48 13.81
C GLY A 167 -19.35 22.94 12.51
N THR A 168 -19.68 24.23 12.41
CA THR A 168 -20.25 24.82 11.19
C THR A 168 -19.39 25.97 10.68
N ALA A 169 -19.23 26.06 9.36
CA ALA A 169 -18.54 27.15 8.69
C ALA A 169 -19.28 27.55 7.41
N LEU A 170 -19.39 28.86 7.17
CA LEU A 170 -19.94 29.40 5.93
C LEU A 170 -18.79 29.58 4.92
N ILE A 171 -18.89 28.88 3.79
CA ILE A 171 -17.96 29.03 2.67
C ILE A 171 -18.52 30.07 1.72
N THR A 172 -17.71 31.05 1.36
CA THR A 172 -18.08 32.14 0.44
C THR A 172 -17.20 32.10 -0.79
N ALA A 173 -17.82 32.13 -1.97
CA ALA A 173 -17.16 32.34 -3.25
C ALA A 173 -17.52 33.73 -3.76
N THR A 174 -16.51 34.54 -4.06
CA THR A 174 -16.66 35.93 -4.50
C THR A 174 -16.01 36.12 -5.87
N ALA A 175 -16.70 36.78 -6.79
CA ALA A 175 -16.15 37.17 -8.08
C ALA A 175 -14.88 38.04 -7.92
N ALA A 176 -13.89 37.88 -8.80
CA ALA A 176 -12.61 38.61 -8.70
C ALA A 176 -12.74 40.14 -8.74
N ASP A 177 -13.74 40.65 -9.45
CA ASP A 177 -14.08 42.08 -9.50
C ASP A 177 -14.93 42.57 -8.30
N GLY A 178 -15.30 41.67 -7.37
CA GLY A 178 -16.14 41.97 -6.22
C GLY A 178 -17.60 42.26 -6.55
N SER A 179 -18.07 41.93 -7.75
CA SER A 179 -19.43 42.24 -8.22
C SER A 179 -20.52 41.38 -7.56
N ASN A 180 -20.22 40.13 -7.23
CA ASN A 180 -21.19 39.19 -6.66
C ASN A 180 -20.51 38.12 -5.78
N SER A 181 -21.27 37.54 -4.86
CA SER A 181 -20.85 36.45 -3.97
C SER A 181 -21.96 35.44 -3.76
N VAL A 182 -21.59 34.17 -3.64
CA VAL A 182 -22.48 33.04 -3.31
C VAL A 182 -21.92 32.25 -2.15
N THR A 183 -22.79 31.60 -1.37
CA THR A 183 -22.39 30.93 -0.12
C THR A 183 -22.91 29.50 -0.01
N CYS A 184 -22.18 28.68 0.75
CA CYS A 184 -22.57 27.33 1.15
C CYS A 184 -22.32 27.14 2.65
N MET A 185 -23.35 26.74 3.40
CA MET A 185 -23.22 26.38 4.81
C MET A 185 -22.69 24.95 4.95
N VAL A 186 -21.50 24.76 5.52
CA VAL A 186 -20.89 23.43 5.70
C VAL A 186 -20.95 23.04 7.17
N THR A 187 -21.56 21.90 7.45
CA THR A 187 -21.57 21.28 8.78
C THR A 187 -20.58 20.13 8.79
N VAL A 188 -19.59 20.17 9.68
CA VAL A 188 -18.67 19.06 9.91
C VAL A 188 -19.11 18.30 11.14
N THR A 189 -19.33 16.99 11.00
CA THR A 189 -19.56 16.07 12.11
C THR A 189 -18.29 15.29 12.41
N ASP A 190 -18.16 14.77 13.64
CA ASP A 190 -17.09 13.83 13.95
C ASP A 190 -17.18 12.59 13.06
N ALA A 191 -16.02 11.96 12.82
CA ALA A 191 -16.00 10.64 12.19
C ALA A 191 -16.67 9.62 13.14
N PRO A 192 -17.42 8.63 12.61
CA PRO A 192 -18.00 7.59 13.45
C PRO A 192 -16.89 6.85 14.21
N ALA A 193 -17.11 6.59 15.50
CA ALA A 193 -16.20 5.78 16.30
C ALA A 193 -16.03 4.41 15.66
N SER A 194 -14.79 3.93 15.63
CA SER A 194 -14.44 2.59 15.17
C SER A 194 -13.77 1.82 16.31
N ILE A 195 -14.04 0.52 16.42
CA ILE A 195 -13.34 -0.38 17.33
C ILE A 195 -12.34 -1.17 16.49
N THR A 196 -11.10 -1.28 16.95
CA THR A 196 -10.10 -2.20 16.42
C THR A 196 -9.61 -3.11 17.53
N LEU A 197 -9.40 -4.39 17.22
CA LEU A 197 -8.79 -5.33 18.14
C LEU A 197 -7.31 -5.49 17.80
N ASN A 198 -6.47 -5.72 18.81
CA ASN A 198 -5.06 -6.04 18.62
C ASN A 198 -4.82 -7.34 17.82
N LYS A 199 -5.83 -8.21 17.70
CA LYS A 199 -5.78 -9.48 16.97
C LYS A 199 -7.12 -9.76 16.28
N SER A 200 -7.07 -10.28 15.05
CA SER A 200 -8.22 -10.79 14.29
C SER A 200 -8.42 -12.31 14.46
N ASN A 201 -7.38 -13.04 14.85
CA ASN A 201 -7.42 -14.45 15.18
C ASN A 201 -6.55 -14.72 16.42
N LEU A 202 -6.93 -15.72 17.23
CA LEU A 202 -6.18 -16.13 18.41
C LEU A 202 -6.35 -17.62 18.70
N THR A 203 -5.26 -18.30 19.05
CA THR A 203 -5.31 -19.69 19.53
C THR A 203 -5.08 -19.74 21.03
N LEU A 204 -5.90 -20.53 21.73
CA LEU A 204 -5.82 -20.77 23.18
C LEU A 204 -5.64 -22.26 23.46
N ALA A 205 -4.80 -22.59 24.44
CA ALA A 205 -4.81 -23.92 25.03
C ALA A 205 -6.05 -24.09 25.90
N LEU A 206 -6.44 -25.33 26.18
CA LEU A 206 -7.53 -25.60 27.09
C LEU A 206 -7.24 -24.96 28.46
N LYS A 207 -8.18 -24.17 28.99
CA LYS A 207 -8.09 -23.36 30.21
C LYS A 207 -7.10 -22.19 30.16
N GLU A 208 -6.40 -21.97 29.05
CA GLU A 208 -5.56 -20.79 28.88
C GLU A 208 -6.43 -19.53 28.81
N SER A 209 -5.94 -18.44 29.39
CA SER A 209 -6.54 -17.11 29.27
C SER A 209 -5.56 -16.12 28.64
N LYS A 210 -6.05 -15.29 27.72
CA LYS A 210 -5.30 -14.16 27.12
C LYS A 210 -6.21 -12.94 27.06
N THR A 211 -5.62 -11.75 26.89
CA THR A 211 -6.37 -10.50 26.79
C THR A 211 -6.40 -9.99 25.35
N LEU A 212 -7.60 -9.74 24.84
CA LEU A 212 -7.83 -8.92 23.65
C LEU A 212 -7.91 -7.45 24.06
N ILE A 213 -7.18 -6.60 23.35
CA ILE A 213 -7.17 -5.16 23.58
C ILE A 213 -8.00 -4.52 22.48
N ALA A 214 -9.04 -3.79 22.87
CA ALA A 214 -9.85 -2.99 21.97
C ALA A 214 -9.40 -1.53 22.03
N THR A 215 -9.13 -0.94 20.87
CA THR A 215 -8.83 0.49 20.70
C THR A 215 -10.01 1.15 20.00
N VAL A 216 -10.49 2.27 20.56
CA VAL A 216 -11.62 3.02 20.00
C VAL A 216 -11.14 4.38 19.52
N SER A 217 -11.45 4.73 18.26
CA SER A 217 -11.09 6.02 17.69
C SER A 217 -12.18 6.55 16.75
N PRO A 218 -12.68 7.80 16.95
CA PRO A 218 -12.51 8.62 18.16
C PRO A 218 -13.10 7.97 19.44
N PRO A 219 -12.84 8.50 20.65
CA PRO A 219 -13.41 7.98 21.89
C PRO A 219 -14.94 7.90 21.86
N LEU A 220 -15.51 6.87 22.47
CA LEU A 220 -16.96 6.72 22.58
C LEU A 220 -17.57 7.86 23.41
N PRO A 221 -18.84 8.25 23.12
CA PRO A 221 -19.58 9.16 23.98
C PRO A 221 -19.67 8.65 25.42
N TYR A 222 -19.73 9.55 26.42
CA TYR A 222 -19.77 9.17 27.84
C TYR A 222 -20.90 8.21 28.25
N SER A 223 -22.02 8.20 27.51
CA SER A 223 -23.16 7.30 27.73
C SER A 223 -22.96 5.91 27.10
N THR A 224 -21.88 5.70 26.35
CA THR A 224 -21.61 4.49 25.58
C THR A 224 -20.34 3.83 26.10
N TYR A 225 -20.39 2.52 26.34
CA TYR A 225 -19.28 1.74 26.86
C TYR A 225 -19.04 0.49 26.00
N LEU A 226 -17.87 -0.14 26.17
CA LEU A 226 -17.50 -1.33 25.42
C LEU A 226 -18.05 -2.60 26.09
N MET A 227 -18.74 -3.44 25.33
CA MET A 227 -19.22 -4.76 25.74
C MET A 227 -18.47 -5.86 25.00
N TRP A 228 -18.33 -7.02 25.63
CA TRP A 228 -17.70 -8.21 25.06
C TRP A 228 -18.68 -9.37 25.01
N GLN A 229 -18.72 -10.06 23.88
CA GLN A 229 -19.60 -11.22 23.68
C GLN A 229 -18.84 -12.35 23.01
N SER A 230 -19.11 -13.58 23.43
CA SER A 230 -18.68 -14.80 22.73
C SER A 230 -19.83 -15.41 21.96
N SER A 231 -19.58 -15.85 20.73
CA SER A 231 -20.55 -16.61 19.94
C SER A 231 -20.84 -18.00 20.52
N ASN A 232 -19.93 -18.54 21.34
CA ASN A 232 -20.12 -19.80 22.06
C ASN A 232 -19.34 -19.78 23.39
N PRO A 233 -19.97 -19.31 24.49
CA PRO A 233 -19.36 -19.29 25.83
C PRO A 233 -18.94 -20.67 26.37
N GLY A 234 -19.51 -21.76 25.84
CA GLY A 234 -19.12 -23.13 26.18
C GLY A 234 -17.77 -23.54 25.59
N ILE A 235 -17.29 -22.86 24.54
CA ILE A 235 -15.97 -23.06 23.94
C ILE A 235 -15.01 -21.97 24.42
N VAL A 236 -15.42 -20.70 24.35
CA VAL A 236 -14.59 -19.56 24.80
C VAL A 236 -15.41 -18.62 25.65
N ALA A 237 -15.04 -18.45 26.91
CA ALA A 237 -15.59 -17.43 27.79
C ALA A 237 -14.87 -16.09 27.56
N VAL A 238 -15.57 -14.96 27.75
CA VAL A 238 -14.98 -13.62 27.69
C VAL A 238 -15.50 -12.75 28.82
N SER A 239 -14.60 -12.01 29.47
CA SER A 239 -14.94 -10.99 30.49
C SER A 239 -13.94 -9.84 30.42
N GLY A 240 -14.41 -8.62 30.14
CA GLY A 240 -13.55 -7.43 30.08
C GLY A 240 -12.39 -7.54 29.07
N GLY A 241 -12.58 -8.27 27.96
CA GLY A 241 -11.54 -8.54 26.97
C GLY A 241 -10.61 -9.72 27.30
N VAL A 242 -10.68 -10.26 28.52
CA VAL A 242 -9.99 -11.50 28.87
C VAL A 242 -10.79 -12.67 28.32
N VAL A 243 -10.18 -13.45 27.43
CA VAL A 243 -10.75 -14.61 26.75
C VAL A 243 -10.13 -15.88 27.32
N THR A 244 -10.96 -16.86 27.66
CA THR A 244 -10.55 -18.12 28.30
C THR A 244 -11.06 -19.31 27.49
N GLY A 245 -10.17 -20.23 27.10
CA GLY A 245 -10.54 -21.47 26.44
C GLY A 245 -11.23 -22.43 27.41
N VAL A 246 -12.49 -22.76 27.17
CA VAL A 246 -13.31 -23.62 28.05
C VAL A 246 -13.33 -25.06 27.53
N ASN A 247 -13.64 -25.25 26.24
CA ASN A 247 -13.65 -26.53 25.56
C ASN A 247 -13.01 -26.39 24.17
N LEU A 248 -12.58 -27.50 23.60
CA LEU A 248 -12.04 -27.53 22.23
C LEU A 248 -13.08 -27.05 21.21
N GLY A 249 -12.61 -26.34 20.19
CA GLY A 249 -13.44 -25.84 19.09
C GLY A 249 -13.19 -24.37 18.80
N THR A 250 -14.12 -23.73 18.10
CA THR A 250 -13.98 -22.34 17.65
C THR A 250 -15.13 -21.47 18.15
N ALA A 251 -14.83 -20.23 18.53
CA ALA A 251 -15.83 -19.21 18.83
C ALA A 251 -15.35 -17.83 18.35
N VAL A 252 -16.27 -16.93 18.06
CA VAL A 252 -15.97 -15.54 17.69
C VAL A 252 -16.20 -14.65 18.90
N ILE A 253 -15.19 -13.88 19.27
CA ILE A 253 -15.30 -12.83 20.29
C ILE A 253 -15.56 -11.50 19.63
N THR A 254 -16.61 -10.82 20.07
CA THR A 254 -17.02 -9.51 19.55
C THR A 254 -16.87 -8.47 20.65
N ALA A 255 -16.12 -7.40 20.36
CA ALA A 255 -16.14 -6.16 21.12
C ALA A 255 -17.12 -5.20 20.43
N ILE A 256 -18.13 -4.72 21.15
CA ILE A 256 -19.23 -3.93 20.59
C ILE A 256 -19.50 -2.71 21.48
N ALA A 257 -19.73 -1.54 20.88
CA ALA A 257 -20.20 -0.38 21.63
C ALA A 257 -21.62 -0.64 22.14
N SER A 258 -21.96 -0.21 23.36
CA SER A 258 -23.24 -0.50 24.00
C SER A 258 -24.45 0.07 23.25
N ASP A 259 -24.25 1.06 22.39
CA ASP A 259 -25.24 1.65 21.50
C ASP A 259 -25.33 0.93 20.12
N GLY A 260 -24.48 -0.07 19.87
CA GLY A 260 -24.41 -0.82 18.62
C GLY A 260 -23.74 -0.10 17.45
N SER A 261 -23.19 1.10 17.68
CA SER A 261 -22.63 1.98 16.63
C SER A 261 -21.44 1.38 15.88
N CYS A 262 -20.63 0.58 16.57
CA CYS A 262 -19.44 -0.05 16.01
C CYS A 262 -19.15 -1.39 16.71
N ARG A 263 -18.44 -2.28 16.00
CA ARG A 263 -18.00 -3.58 16.52
C ARG A 263 -16.71 -4.04 15.86
N ALA A 264 -15.96 -4.90 16.54
CA ALA A 264 -14.83 -5.62 16.00
C ALA A 264 -14.85 -7.07 16.50
N THR A 265 -14.31 -7.99 15.70
CA THR A 265 -14.36 -9.42 15.98
C THR A 265 -12.98 -10.05 15.95
N CYS A 266 -12.78 -11.07 16.78
CA CYS A 266 -11.61 -11.94 16.78
C CYS A 266 -12.08 -13.40 16.75
N ASN A 267 -11.59 -14.19 15.81
CA ASN A 267 -11.84 -15.63 15.77
C ASN A 267 -10.92 -16.33 16.75
N ILE A 268 -11.48 -17.11 17.67
CA ILE A 268 -10.71 -17.86 18.65
C ILE A 268 -10.85 -19.35 18.40
N THR A 269 -9.72 -20.04 18.31
CA THR A 269 -9.63 -21.50 18.25
C THR A 269 -9.04 -22.00 19.56
N VAL A 270 -9.74 -22.91 20.23
CA VAL A 270 -9.25 -23.61 21.41
C VAL A 270 -8.76 -24.97 20.98
N THR A 271 -7.47 -25.22 21.17
CA THR A 271 -6.83 -26.51 20.95
C THR A 271 -6.34 -27.06 22.29
N GLU A 272 -5.96 -28.34 22.34
CA GLU A 272 -5.36 -28.92 23.56
C GLU A 272 -4.08 -28.16 24.00
N THR A 273 -3.42 -27.48 23.04
CA THR A 273 -2.04 -26.98 23.20
C THR A 273 -1.91 -25.47 23.07
N GLY A 274 -2.96 -24.81 22.56
CA GLY A 274 -2.88 -23.39 22.19
C GLY A 274 -2.00 -23.13 20.97
N LEU A 275 -1.69 -24.18 20.22
CA LEU A 275 -1.00 -24.09 18.93
C LEU A 275 -2.00 -24.26 17.80
N ASN A 276 -1.82 -23.48 16.75
CA ASN A 276 -2.51 -23.66 15.48
C ASN A 276 -1.54 -24.23 14.44
N ALA A 277 -1.12 -25.48 14.64
CA ALA A 277 -0.21 -26.13 13.71
C ALA A 277 -0.90 -26.37 12.36
N SER A 278 -0.32 -25.85 11.27
CA SER A 278 -0.74 -26.15 9.91
C SER A 278 -0.33 -27.57 9.55
N ARG A 279 -1.31 -28.45 9.42
CA ARG A 279 -1.07 -29.86 9.06
C ARG A 279 -1.12 -30.02 7.55
N LEU A 280 0.03 -30.33 6.96
CA LEU A 280 0.21 -30.56 5.54
C LEU A 280 0.33 -32.06 5.30
N GLY A 281 -0.79 -32.76 5.21
CA GLY A 281 -0.84 -34.21 5.05
C GLY A 281 -1.94 -34.66 4.12
N GLY A 282 -1.72 -35.78 3.44
CA GLY A 282 -2.70 -36.44 2.58
C GLY A 282 -2.83 -37.92 2.85
N ALA A 283 -3.69 -38.59 2.08
CA ALA A 283 -3.96 -40.03 2.23
C ALA A 283 -2.70 -40.90 2.06
N ASN A 284 -1.71 -40.42 1.30
CA ASN A 284 -0.39 -41.03 1.20
C ASN A 284 0.69 -39.96 0.91
N ARG A 285 1.94 -40.40 0.72
CA ARG A 285 3.12 -39.54 0.50
C ARG A 285 3.00 -38.58 -0.69
N TYR A 286 2.29 -38.97 -1.74
CA TYR A 286 2.11 -38.13 -2.94
C TYR A 286 1.20 -36.94 -2.61
N GLU A 287 0.04 -37.19 -2.00
CA GLU A 287 -0.87 -36.13 -1.56
C GLU A 287 -0.24 -35.26 -0.47
N THR A 288 0.56 -35.81 0.46
CA THR A 288 1.33 -34.99 1.42
C THR A 288 2.26 -34.03 0.69
N SER A 289 3.03 -34.51 -0.30
CA SER A 289 3.90 -33.62 -1.10
C SER A 289 3.12 -32.53 -1.85
N VAL A 290 1.89 -32.82 -2.29
CA VAL A 290 0.99 -31.84 -2.91
C VAL A 290 0.49 -30.80 -1.91
N GLN A 291 0.14 -31.18 -0.67
CA GLN A 291 -0.26 -30.20 0.36
C GLN A 291 0.91 -29.27 0.73
N ILE A 292 2.11 -29.81 0.84
CA ILE A 292 3.33 -29.03 1.07
C ILE A 292 3.58 -28.05 -0.08
N SER A 293 3.39 -28.50 -1.33
CA SER A 293 3.50 -27.66 -2.52
C SER A 293 2.48 -26.52 -2.54
N LYS A 294 1.22 -26.78 -2.16
CA LYS A 294 0.18 -25.74 -2.10
C LYS A 294 0.46 -24.67 -1.05
N GLU A 295 0.98 -25.08 0.11
CA GLU A 295 1.37 -24.16 1.18
C GLU A 295 2.54 -23.26 0.75
N GLY A 296 3.62 -23.87 0.22
CA GLY A 296 4.82 -23.12 -0.15
C GLY A 296 4.70 -22.33 -1.46
N TRP A 297 3.85 -22.76 -2.40
CA TRP A 297 3.74 -22.23 -3.76
C TRP A 297 2.29 -22.05 -4.20
N PRO A 298 1.49 -21.23 -3.48
CA PRO A 298 0.06 -21.04 -3.77
C PRO A 298 -0.18 -20.44 -5.16
N ASN A 299 0.75 -19.62 -5.65
CA ASN A 299 0.65 -18.90 -6.92
C ASN A 299 1.38 -19.59 -8.10
N GLY A 300 1.78 -20.85 -7.94
CA GLY A 300 2.55 -21.60 -8.94
C GLY A 300 4.07 -21.49 -8.78
N SER A 301 4.81 -22.18 -9.65
CA SER A 301 6.27 -22.21 -9.65
C SER A 301 6.81 -22.50 -11.05
N PRO A 302 7.75 -21.69 -11.60
CA PRO A 302 8.33 -21.92 -12.93
C PRO A 302 9.20 -23.19 -12.99
N TYR A 303 9.59 -23.73 -11.84
CA TYR A 303 10.39 -24.93 -11.67
C TYR A 303 9.74 -25.89 -10.68
N ALA A 304 9.93 -27.20 -10.88
CA ALA A 304 9.67 -28.20 -9.84
C ALA A 304 10.78 -29.26 -9.82
N VAL A 305 10.99 -29.90 -8.68
CA VAL A 305 11.85 -31.08 -8.56
C VAL A 305 10.95 -32.31 -8.42
N LEU A 306 11.23 -33.35 -9.19
CA LEU A 306 10.51 -34.63 -9.14
C LEU A 306 11.42 -35.71 -8.58
N ALA A 307 10.97 -36.34 -7.49
CA ALA A 307 11.66 -37.44 -6.84
C ALA A 307 10.75 -38.68 -6.74
N THR A 308 11.35 -39.87 -6.64
CA THR A 308 10.57 -41.09 -6.37
C THR A 308 10.10 -41.11 -4.92
N GLY A 309 8.85 -41.48 -4.68
CA GLY A 309 8.32 -41.69 -3.34
C GLY A 309 8.67 -43.07 -2.78
N ASN A 310 9.23 -43.98 -3.57
CA ASN A 310 9.44 -45.39 -3.19
C ASN A 310 10.81 -45.68 -2.58
N ASN A 311 11.77 -44.78 -2.79
CA ASN A 311 13.14 -44.88 -2.29
C ASN A 311 13.68 -43.45 -2.09
N TYR A 312 14.76 -43.28 -1.34
CA TYR A 312 15.25 -41.96 -0.93
C TYR A 312 16.58 -41.46 -1.53
N PRO A 313 17.56 -42.31 -1.90
CA PRO A 313 18.95 -41.86 -1.95
C PRO A 313 19.23 -40.84 -3.06
N ASP A 314 18.53 -40.94 -4.20
CA ASP A 314 18.72 -40.03 -5.34
C ASP A 314 18.23 -38.60 -5.06
N ALA A 315 17.37 -38.40 -4.06
CA ALA A 315 16.75 -37.11 -3.76
C ALA A 315 17.22 -36.50 -2.43
N LEU A 316 18.04 -37.20 -1.63
CA LEU A 316 18.56 -36.69 -0.36
C LEU A 316 19.34 -35.36 -0.50
N SER A 317 19.91 -35.12 -1.68
CA SER A 317 20.68 -33.92 -2.00
C SER A 317 19.86 -32.85 -2.73
N ALA A 318 18.54 -33.04 -2.92
CA ALA A 318 17.73 -32.20 -3.78
C ALA A 318 17.32 -30.86 -3.16
N ALA A 319 17.28 -30.73 -1.82
CA ALA A 319 16.77 -29.53 -1.17
C ALA A 319 17.57 -28.25 -1.53
N PRO A 320 18.92 -28.25 -1.58
CA PRO A 320 19.67 -27.09 -2.06
C PRO A 320 19.36 -26.70 -3.51
N LEU A 321 19.18 -27.68 -4.38
CA LEU A 321 18.78 -27.43 -5.77
C LEU A 321 17.37 -26.85 -5.83
N ALA A 322 16.42 -27.42 -5.09
CA ALA A 322 15.06 -26.94 -5.00
C ALA A 322 15.02 -25.48 -4.52
N GLN A 323 15.84 -25.13 -3.52
CA GLN A 323 15.95 -23.75 -3.03
C GLN A 323 16.57 -22.80 -4.06
N LYS A 324 17.61 -23.21 -4.80
CA LYS A 324 18.21 -22.41 -5.89
C LYS A 324 17.16 -21.98 -6.91
N TYR A 325 16.22 -22.87 -7.23
CA TYR A 325 15.15 -22.61 -8.19
C TYR A 325 13.82 -22.18 -7.55
N THR A 326 13.77 -22.00 -6.23
CA THR A 326 12.53 -21.76 -5.46
C THR A 326 11.42 -22.73 -5.87
N ALA A 327 11.73 -24.01 -5.93
CA ALA A 327 10.90 -25.07 -6.50
C ALA A 327 10.36 -26.02 -5.41
N PRO A 328 9.11 -26.51 -5.51
CA PRO A 328 8.65 -27.62 -4.68
C PRO A 328 9.36 -28.93 -5.05
N ILE A 329 9.48 -29.84 -4.09
CA ILE A 329 9.82 -31.25 -4.32
C ILE A 329 8.52 -32.04 -4.33
N LEU A 330 8.13 -32.51 -5.52
CA LEU A 330 6.98 -33.38 -5.73
C LEU A 330 7.42 -34.85 -5.80
N LEU A 331 6.54 -35.75 -5.37
CA LEU A 331 6.80 -37.19 -5.36
C LEU A 331 6.01 -37.91 -6.45
N THR A 332 6.63 -38.94 -7.04
CA THR A 332 6.00 -39.87 -7.99
C THR A 332 6.20 -41.33 -7.61
N ASP A 333 5.30 -42.20 -8.05
CA ASP A 333 5.45 -43.65 -8.02
C ASP A 333 6.13 -44.12 -9.34
N LYS A 334 6.10 -45.44 -9.62
CA LYS A 334 6.47 -46.06 -10.91
C LYS A 334 5.73 -45.43 -12.10
N THR A 335 4.52 -44.94 -11.85
CA THR A 335 3.70 -44.12 -12.75
C THR A 335 3.40 -42.79 -12.06
N LEU A 336 3.18 -41.73 -12.84
CA LEU A 336 2.86 -40.41 -12.29
C LEU A 336 1.46 -40.42 -11.65
N PRO A 337 1.33 -40.29 -10.32
CA PRO A 337 0.02 -40.29 -9.67
C PRO A 337 -0.81 -39.09 -10.15
N GLN A 338 -2.13 -39.28 -10.30
CA GLN A 338 -3.01 -38.22 -10.79
C GLN A 338 -2.96 -36.97 -9.90
N VAL A 339 -2.79 -37.14 -8.58
CA VAL A 339 -2.65 -36.03 -7.63
C VAL A 339 -1.39 -35.20 -7.88
N THR A 340 -0.27 -35.85 -8.20
CA THR A 340 0.98 -35.19 -8.56
C THR A 340 0.86 -34.51 -9.93
N LEU A 341 0.22 -35.17 -10.91
CA LEU A 341 -0.03 -34.58 -12.23
C LEU A 341 -0.89 -33.31 -12.14
N ASN A 342 -1.99 -33.35 -11.38
CA ASN A 342 -2.84 -32.18 -11.15
C ASN A 342 -2.07 -31.03 -10.50
N GLU A 343 -1.17 -31.36 -9.57
CA GLU A 343 -0.33 -30.36 -8.92
C GLU A 343 0.71 -29.77 -9.86
N ILE A 344 1.32 -30.57 -10.75
CA ILE A 344 2.20 -30.06 -11.81
C ILE A 344 1.43 -29.10 -12.73
N VAL A 345 0.19 -29.43 -13.11
CA VAL A 345 -0.67 -28.52 -13.89
C VAL A 345 -0.97 -27.23 -13.14
N ARG A 346 -1.28 -27.30 -11.83
CA ARG A 346 -1.54 -26.12 -10.99
C ARG A 346 -0.31 -25.22 -10.88
N LEU A 347 0.87 -25.82 -10.69
CA LEU A 347 2.13 -25.11 -10.57
C LEU A 347 2.56 -24.45 -11.88
N ASN A 348 2.20 -25.07 -13.01
CA ASN A 348 2.55 -24.68 -14.37
C ASN A 348 4.07 -24.44 -14.57
N PRO A 349 4.94 -25.43 -14.26
CA PRO A 349 6.37 -25.26 -14.39
C PRO A 349 6.81 -25.28 -15.86
N SER A 350 7.77 -24.43 -16.19
CA SER A 350 8.47 -24.45 -17.48
C SER A 350 9.51 -25.57 -17.55
N GLN A 351 10.07 -25.95 -16.39
CA GLN A 351 11.10 -26.99 -16.30
C GLN A 351 10.93 -27.84 -15.05
N ILE A 352 11.20 -29.15 -15.18
CA ILE A 352 11.24 -30.10 -14.06
C ILE A 352 12.62 -30.77 -13.98
N PHE A 353 13.23 -30.73 -12.80
CA PHE A 353 14.43 -31.49 -12.48
C PHE A 353 14.04 -32.87 -11.95
N ILE A 354 14.43 -33.93 -12.66
CA ILE A 354 14.16 -35.31 -12.26
C ILE A 354 15.38 -35.84 -11.51
N CYS A 355 15.24 -36.08 -10.20
CA CYS A 355 16.32 -36.61 -9.36
C CYS A 355 16.28 -38.14 -9.35
N GLY A 356 17.26 -38.75 -10.00
CA GLY A 356 17.42 -40.20 -10.08
C GLY A 356 17.29 -40.76 -11.50
N GLY A 357 17.86 -41.94 -11.67
CA GLY A 357 17.89 -42.60 -12.97
C GLY A 357 16.55 -43.19 -13.40
N THR A 358 16.53 -43.78 -14.60
CA THR A 358 15.29 -44.36 -15.18
C THR A 358 14.69 -45.51 -14.37
N GLY A 359 15.48 -46.19 -13.54
CA GLY A 359 14.99 -47.20 -12.59
C GLY A 359 14.22 -46.62 -11.40
N ALA A 360 14.51 -45.38 -11.00
CA ALA A 360 13.80 -44.67 -9.93
C ALA A 360 12.57 -43.93 -10.45
N ILE A 361 12.72 -43.24 -11.60
CA ILE A 361 11.66 -42.49 -12.28
C ILE A 361 11.72 -42.82 -13.78
N SER A 362 10.73 -43.56 -14.27
CA SER A 362 10.74 -44.12 -15.62
C SER A 362 10.82 -43.06 -16.73
N LYS A 363 11.34 -43.46 -17.90
CA LYS A 363 11.33 -42.60 -19.09
C LYS A 363 9.90 -42.29 -19.57
N THR A 364 8.94 -43.16 -19.26
CA THR A 364 7.51 -42.92 -19.55
C THR A 364 6.99 -41.67 -18.85
N ILE A 365 7.33 -41.48 -17.56
CA ILE A 365 6.95 -40.27 -16.81
C ILE A 365 7.61 -39.03 -17.45
N GLU A 366 8.90 -39.11 -17.76
CA GLU A 366 9.62 -38.01 -18.40
C GLU A 366 9.02 -37.65 -19.78
N ASN A 367 8.67 -38.63 -20.61
CA ASN A 367 8.01 -38.41 -21.90
C ASN A 367 6.62 -37.79 -21.72
N GLN A 368 5.87 -38.21 -20.70
CA GLN A 368 4.58 -37.61 -20.36
C GLN A 368 4.73 -36.11 -20.03
N LEU A 369 5.71 -35.74 -19.20
CA LEU A 369 5.99 -34.33 -18.87
C LEU A 369 6.40 -33.51 -20.11
N ASN A 370 7.29 -34.05 -20.95
CA ASN A 370 7.70 -33.38 -22.19
C ASN A 370 6.53 -33.19 -23.16
N SER A 371 5.60 -34.16 -23.24
CA SER A 371 4.40 -34.04 -24.08
C SER A 371 3.44 -32.93 -23.61
N MET A 372 3.53 -32.52 -22.35
CA MET A 372 2.82 -31.36 -21.80
C MET A 372 3.53 -30.03 -22.08
N GLY A 373 4.66 -30.05 -22.81
CA GLY A 373 5.46 -28.87 -23.11
C GLY A 373 6.43 -28.46 -22.00
N ILE A 374 6.63 -29.31 -20.99
CA ILE A 374 7.51 -29.05 -19.85
C ILE A 374 8.92 -29.56 -20.19
N THR A 375 9.94 -28.72 -20.06
CA THR A 375 11.33 -29.16 -20.27
C THR A 375 11.78 -30.03 -19.09
N THR A 376 12.31 -31.23 -19.35
CA THR A 376 12.86 -32.08 -18.27
C THR A 376 14.39 -32.10 -18.27
N MET A 377 14.99 -31.95 -17.09
CA MET A 377 16.42 -32.20 -16.87
C MET A 377 16.58 -33.34 -15.87
N ARG A 378 17.15 -34.46 -16.31
CA ARG A 378 17.43 -35.59 -15.42
C ARG A 378 18.80 -35.45 -14.78
N LEU A 379 18.83 -35.50 -13.45
CA LEU A 379 20.04 -35.50 -12.63
C LEU A 379 20.22 -36.91 -12.09
N GLU A 380 21.10 -37.67 -12.73
CA GLU A 380 21.31 -39.09 -12.46
C GLU A 380 22.79 -39.47 -12.49
N GLY A 381 23.09 -40.60 -11.88
CA GLY A 381 24.37 -41.30 -11.99
C GLY A 381 24.15 -42.81 -11.97
N LYS A 382 25.24 -43.59 -12.05
CA LYS A 382 25.16 -45.05 -11.96
C LYS A 382 24.66 -45.54 -10.60
N ASP A 383 24.87 -44.72 -9.57
CA ASP A 383 24.46 -44.96 -8.20
C ASP A 383 24.10 -43.64 -7.49
N ARG A 384 23.71 -43.75 -6.22
CA ARG A 384 23.34 -42.61 -5.38
C ARG A 384 24.46 -41.57 -5.20
N TYR A 385 25.71 -42.00 -5.24
CA TYR A 385 26.86 -41.14 -5.02
C TYR A 385 27.09 -40.27 -6.25
N GLU A 386 27.07 -40.87 -7.43
CA GLU A 386 27.11 -40.14 -8.70
C GLU A 386 25.89 -39.21 -8.88
N THR A 387 24.69 -39.64 -8.52
CA THR A 387 23.50 -38.76 -8.53
C THR A 387 23.69 -37.54 -7.62
N SER A 388 24.23 -37.71 -6.40
CA SER A 388 24.51 -36.58 -5.50
C SER A 388 25.52 -35.58 -6.08
N VAL A 389 26.52 -36.07 -6.82
CA VAL A 389 27.48 -35.23 -7.54
C VAL A 389 26.82 -34.52 -8.72
N SER A 390 25.91 -35.19 -9.46
CA SER A 390 25.15 -34.55 -10.54
C SER A 390 24.31 -33.39 -10.03
N ILE A 391 23.65 -33.56 -8.87
CA ILE A 391 22.88 -32.49 -8.23
C ILE A 391 23.79 -31.34 -7.76
N ALA A 392 24.95 -31.65 -7.16
CA ALA A 392 25.91 -30.63 -6.73
C ALA A 392 26.49 -29.81 -7.90
N LYS A 393 26.70 -30.44 -9.06
CA LYS A 393 27.11 -29.76 -10.29
C LYS A 393 26.02 -28.80 -10.80
N GLU A 394 24.77 -29.25 -10.84
CA GLU A 394 23.64 -28.41 -11.25
C GLU A 394 23.38 -27.26 -10.24
N LEU A 395 23.64 -27.49 -8.95
CA LEU A 395 23.65 -26.43 -7.94
C LEU A 395 24.71 -25.36 -8.27
N GLY A 396 25.80 -25.73 -8.93
CA GLY A 396 26.94 -24.86 -9.24
C GLY A 396 28.00 -24.84 -8.15
N ALA A 397 28.08 -25.89 -7.33
CA ALA A 397 29.00 -25.96 -6.21
C ALA A 397 30.44 -26.21 -6.68
N THR A 398 31.30 -25.19 -6.56
CA THR A 398 32.72 -25.26 -6.95
C THR A 398 33.70 -24.88 -5.84
N SER A 399 33.20 -24.36 -4.71
CA SER A 399 34.00 -23.94 -3.56
C SER A 399 33.15 -23.85 -2.31
N GLY A 400 33.80 -23.66 -1.15
CA GLY A 400 33.10 -23.36 0.11
C GLY A 400 33.04 -24.54 1.07
N GLU A 401 31.89 -24.66 1.73
CA GLU A 401 31.56 -25.77 2.62
C GLU A 401 30.89 -26.89 1.82
N LEU A 402 31.01 -28.12 2.30
CA LEU A 402 30.20 -29.24 1.82
C LEU A 402 29.66 -30.06 3.00
N ILE A 403 28.54 -30.74 2.78
CA ILE A 403 27.96 -31.67 3.73
C ILE A 403 28.13 -33.09 3.21
N LEU A 404 28.62 -33.99 4.04
CA LEU A 404 28.76 -35.41 3.73
C LEU A 404 27.88 -36.25 4.66
N VAL A 405 27.04 -37.10 4.07
CA VAL A 405 26.12 -37.99 4.78
C VAL A 405 26.22 -39.42 4.25
N ASN A 406 25.82 -40.42 5.05
CA ASN A 406 25.82 -41.80 4.61
C ASN A 406 24.66 -42.04 3.63
N GLY A 407 24.95 -42.65 2.47
CA GLY A 407 23.96 -42.88 1.42
C GLY A 407 22.84 -43.87 1.78
N TYR A 408 22.96 -44.61 2.87
CA TYR A 408 21.99 -45.60 3.38
C TYR A 408 21.26 -45.13 4.66
N GLU A 409 21.49 -43.90 5.12
CA GLU A 409 20.77 -43.27 6.23
C GLU A 409 20.20 -41.92 5.79
N TRP A 410 18.89 -41.84 5.68
CA TRP A 410 18.19 -40.68 5.13
C TRP A 410 18.01 -39.56 6.16
N SER A 411 17.96 -39.88 7.46
CA SER A 411 17.57 -38.90 8.49
C SER A 411 18.52 -37.72 8.58
N ASP A 412 19.81 -37.98 8.37
CA ASP A 412 20.87 -36.99 8.55
C ASP A 412 20.84 -35.98 7.39
N ALA A 413 20.62 -36.47 6.17
CA ALA A 413 20.44 -35.63 4.98
C ALA A 413 19.19 -34.75 5.07
N LEU A 414 18.07 -35.30 5.53
CA LEU A 414 16.82 -34.52 5.66
C LEU A 414 16.88 -33.52 6.83
N SER A 415 17.62 -33.85 7.90
CA SER A 415 17.83 -32.94 9.03
C SER A 415 18.62 -31.69 8.66
N ILE A 416 19.65 -31.83 7.82
CA ILE A 416 20.49 -30.71 7.37
C ILE A 416 19.93 -29.99 6.14
N SER A 417 19.00 -30.62 5.40
CA SER A 417 18.51 -30.12 4.12
C SER A 417 18.10 -28.64 4.11
N PRO A 418 17.30 -28.13 5.08
CA PRO A 418 16.92 -26.71 5.09
C PRO A 418 18.12 -25.77 5.26
N ILE A 419 19.11 -26.18 6.07
CA ILE A 419 20.33 -25.42 6.36
C ILE A 419 21.25 -25.41 5.15
N ALA A 420 21.47 -26.59 4.56
CA ALA A 420 22.24 -26.75 3.34
C ALA A 420 21.65 -25.90 2.21
N ALA A 421 20.32 -25.93 2.08
CA ALA A 421 19.61 -25.21 1.06
C ALA A 421 19.69 -23.69 1.22
N LYS A 422 19.51 -23.19 2.45
CA LYS A 422 19.68 -21.77 2.75
C LYS A 422 21.09 -21.26 2.45
N ASN A 423 22.11 -22.07 2.72
CA ASN A 423 23.51 -21.70 2.53
C ASN A 423 24.04 -21.98 1.11
N GLY A 424 23.23 -22.62 0.24
CA GLY A 424 23.70 -23.10 -1.06
C GLY A 424 24.79 -24.18 -0.97
N THR A 425 24.86 -24.90 0.16
CA THR A 425 25.86 -25.93 0.43
C THR A 425 25.45 -27.25 -0.22
N PRO A 426 26.32 -27.90 -1.01
CA PRO A 426 26.02 -29.20 -1.58
C PRO A 426 25.97 -30.29 -0.51
N ILE A 427 25.02 -31.22 -0.65
CA ILE A 427 24.96 -32.46 0.12
C ILE A 427 25.50 -33.58 -0.78
N LEU A 428 26.57 -34.23 -0.35
CA LEU A 428 27.17 -35.37 -1.03
C LEU A 428 26.97 -36.65 -0.20
N LEU A 429 26.85 -37.78 -0.89
CA LEU A 429 26.65 -39.08 -0.26
C LEU A 429 27.96 -39.89 -0.22
N THR A 430 28.13 -40.72 0.81
CA THR A 430 29.26 -41.68 0.91
C THR A 430 28.78 -43.05 1.41
N ASP A 431 29.60 -44.09 1.21
CA ASP A 431 29.49 -45.32 2.00
C ASP A 431 30.19 -45.13 3.36
N LYS A 432 29.96 -46.05 4.29
CA LYS A 432 30.55 -46.06 5.63
C LYS A 432 32.07 -46.05 5.59
N ASP A 433 32.66 -46.98 4.84
CA ASP A 433 34.10 -47.22 4.84
C ASP A 433 34.76 -46.87 3.49
N VAL A 434 33.96 -46.64 2.45
CA VAL A 434 34.42 -46.32 1.11
C VAL A 434 34.03 -44.89 0.76
N PHE A 435 35.02 -44.06 0.42
CA PHE A 435 34.78 -42.74 -0.16
C PHE A 435 34.69 -42.90 -1.69
N PRO A 436 33.49 -42.82 -2.30
CA PRO A 436 33.31 -43.18 -3.70
C PRO A 436 34.14 -42.30 -4.64
N ASP A 437 34.73 -42.90 -5.68
CA ASP A 437 35.63 -42.19 -6.59
C ASP A 437 34.98 -40.96 -7.24
N SER A 438 33.71 -41.05 -7.62
CA SER A 438 32.97 -39.92 -8.20
C SER A 438 32.89 -38.72 -7.26
N VAL A 439 32.70 -38.97 -5.96
CA VAL A 439 32.62 -37.95 -4.92
C VAL A 439 34.02 -37.43 -4.59
N LYS A 440 35.00 -38.32 -4.45
CA LYS A 440 36.41 -37.97 -4.23
C LYS A 440 36.96 -37.07 -5.33
N THR A 441 36.73 -37.42 -6.60
CA THR A 441 37.12 -36.61 -7.75
C THR A 441 36.42 -35.25 -7.74
N PHE A 442 35.11 -35.22 -7.47
CA PHE A 442 34.37 -33.96 -7.40
C PHE A 442 34.90 -33.04 -6.29
N VAL A 443 35.14 -33.57 -5.08
CA VAL A 443 35.69 -32.79 -3.96
C VAL A 443 37.11 -32.33 -4.26
N GLY A 444 37.98 -33.19 -4.80
CA GLY A 444 39.38 -32.86 -5.10
C GLY A 444 39.58 -31.92 -6.29
N SER A 445 38.60 -31.81 -7.19
CA SER A 445 38.66 -30.89 -8.35
C SER A 445 38.10 -29.49 -8.05
N ASN A 446 37.61 -29.26 -6.82
CA ASN A 446 36.93 -28.03 -6.41
C ASN A 446 37.53 -27.47 -5.11
N ASN A 447 37.27 -26.21 -4.82
CA ASN A 447 37.92 -25.47 -3.72
C ASN A 447 37.11 -25.53 -2.41
N PHE A 448 36.79 -26.74 -1.95
CA PHE A 448 36.12 -26.92 -0.66
C PHE A 448 37.13 -26.84 0.49
N TYR A 449 36.85 -26.02 1.51
CA TYR A 449 37.74 -25.84 2.66
C TYR A 449 37.20 -26.39 3.98
N LYS A 450 35.91 -26.72 4.03
CA LYS A 450 35.23 -27.24 5.22
C LYS A 450 34.25 -28.34 4.84
N THR A 451 34.24 -29.41 5.62
CA THR A 451 33.28 -30.50 5.47
C THR A 451 32.53 -30.75 6.76
N TYR A 452 31.20 -30.77 6.74
CA TYR A 452 30.37 -31.26 7.83
C TYR A 452 29.99 -32.72 7.58
N ILE A 453 30.49 -33.62 8.41
CA ILE A 453 30.19 -35.06 8.36
C ILE A 453 29.05 -35.32 9.35
N LEU A 454 27.90 -35.79 8.86
CA LEU A 454 26.75 -36.09 9.72
C LEU A 454 26.66 -37.59 9.97
N GLY A 455 26.67 -37.97 11.25
CA GLY A 455 26.71 -39.36 11.68
C GLY A 455 28.00 -39.71 12.43
N GLY A 456 27.91 -40.71 13.31
CA GLY A 456 29.05 -41.26 14.02
C GLY A 456 29.95 -42.12 13.11
N THR A 457 30.97 -42.75 13.70
CA THR A 457 31.86 -43.69 12.98
C THR A 457 31.18 -45.00 12.60
N ASP A 458 30.04 -45.30 13.21
CA ASP A 458 29.10 -46.35 12.83
C ASP A 458 28.50 -46.10 11.43
N LEU A 459 28.28 -44.84 11.04
CA LEU A 459 27.75 -44.44 9.74
C LEU A 459 28.82 -44.00 8.74
N ILE A 460 29.84 -43.26 9.16
CA ILE A 460 30.92 -42.77 8.29
C ILE A 460 32.24 -42.87 9.03
N SER A 461 33.13 -43.77 8.61
CA SER A 461 34.35 -44.07 9.34
C SER A 461 35.39 -42.95 9.26
N ASN A 462 36.44 -43.07 10.09
CA ASN A 462 37.55 -42.12 10.03
C ASN A 462 38.39 -42.27 8.75
N GLN A 463 38.31 -43.40 8.04
CA GLN A 463 38.99 -43.58 6.75
C GLN A 463 38.41 -42.65 5.68
N VAL A 464 37.09 -42.47 5.67
CA VAL A 464 36.42 -41.48 4.80
C VAL A 464 36.73 -40.07 5.29
N LYS A 465 36.60 -39.80 6.60
CA LYS A 465 36.88 -38.47 7.20
C LYS A 465 38.26 -37.92 6.83
N ASN A 466 39.28 -38.76 6.87
CA ASN A 466 40.67 -38.35 6.65
C ASN A 466 40.96 -37.96 5.19
N GLN A 467 40.03 -38.19 4.26
CA GLN A 467 40.14 -37.79 2.85
C GLN A 467 39.45 -36.45 2.55
N LEU A 468 38.81 -35.81 3.53
CA LEU A 468 37.98 -34.61 3.35
C LEU A 468 38.68 -33.34 3.85
N PRO A 469 38.48 -32.20 3.17
CA PRO A 469 39.03 -30.92 3.62
C PRO A 469 38.29 -30.39 4.85
N GLY A 470 39.04 -29.93 5.86
CA GLY A 470 38.51 -29.22 7.03
C GLY A 470 37.35 -29.93 7.75
N SER A 471 37.43 -31.24 7.92
CA SER A 471 36.28 -32.04 8.37
C SER A 471 35.92 -31.85 9.85
N GLU A 472 34.64 -31.62 10.10
CA GLU A 472 34.01 -31.56 11.42
C GLU A 472 32.82 -32.54 11.46
N ARG A 473 32.72 -33.33 12.52
CA ARG A 473 31.67 -34.34 12.68
C ARG A 473 30.58 -33.83 13.61
N ILE A 474 29.32 -34.05 13.21
CA ILE A 474 28.14 -33.86 14.05
C ILE A 474 27.52 -35.24 14.27
N GLU A 475 27.52 -35.69 15.52
CA GLU A 475 27.13 -37.04 15.92
C GLU A 475 26.01 -37.03 16.97
N GLY A 476 25.54 -38.23 17.33
CA GLY A 476 24.46 -38.45 18.28
C GLY A 476 24.14 -39.95 18.34
N SER A 477 23.62 -40.42 19.47
CA SER A 477 23.37 -41.85 19.72
C SER A 477 22.30 -42.46 18.82
N ASN A 478 21.45 -41.63 18.22
CA ASN A 478 20.40 -42.02 17.30
C ASN A 478 20.03 -40.84 16.38
N LYS A 479 19.19 -41.08 15.37
CA LYS A 479 18.77 -40.06 14.40
C LYS A 479 18.08 -38.84 14.99
N TYR A 480 17.32 -39.00 16.09
CA TYR A 480 16.65 -37.86 16.73
C TYR A 480 17.66 -36.97 17.46
N GLU A 481 18.64 -37.56 18.14
CA GLU A 481 19.72 -36.80 18.76
C GLU A 481 20.61 -36.12 17.72
N ARG A 482 20.94 -36.81 16.62
CA ARG A 482 21.68 -36.22 15.50
C ARG A 482 20.91 -35.06 14.87
N ASN A 483 19.61 -35.20 14.64
CA ASN A 483 18.74 -34.12 14.17
C ASN A 483 18.89 -32.89 15.09
N ILE A 484 18.73 -33.05 16.41
CA ILE A 484 18.85 -31.93 17.35
C ILE A 484 20.28 -31.34 17.39
N ASN A 485 21.33 -32.15 17.32
CA ASN A 485 22.70 -31.65 17.33
C ASN A 485 23.04 -30.88 16.05
N ILE A 486 22.48 -31.28 14.91
CA ILE A 486 22.51 -30.51 13.66
C ILE A 486 21.81 -29.16 13.87
N LEU A 487 20.58 -29.16 14.38
CA LEU A 487 19.82 -27.92 14.59
C LEU A 487 20.53 -26.94 15.54
N LYS A 488 21.10 -27.43 16.65
CA LYS A 488 21.89 -26.63 17.59
C LYS A 488 23.13 -26.03 16.94
N LYS A 489 23.84 -26.79 16.10
CA LYS A 489 25.05 -26.32 15.41
C LYS A 489 24.75 -25.14 14.49
N PHE A 490 23.59 -25.15 13.84
CA PHE A 490 23.20 -24.18 12.83
C PHE A 490 22.02 -23.30 13.25
N GLU A 491 21.80 -23.15 14.56
CA GLU A 491 20.63 -22.46 15.11
C GLU A 491 20.54 -21.01 14.63
N SER A 492 21.68 -20.32 14.51
CA SER A 492 21.76 -18.96 13.97
C SER A 492 21.32 -18.83 12.52
N ASN A 493 21.33 -19.94 11.77
CA ASN A 493 20.91 -19.97 10.38
C ASN A 493 19.41 -20.24 10.25
N LEU A 494 18.68 -20.47 11.34
CA LEU A 494 17.29 -20.90 11.32
C LEU A 494 16.35 -19.83 11.87
N ASP A 495 15.20 -19.66 11.23
CA ASP A 495 14.07 -18.93 11.76
C ASP A 495 13.22 -19.86 12.64
N LEU A 496 13.57 -19.92 13.92
CA LEU A 496 12.85 -20.74 14.90
C LEU A 496 11.51 -20.14 15.34
N SER A 497 11.04 -19.05 14.71
CA SER A 497 9.65 -18.62 14.81
C SER A 497 8.71 -19.44 13.91
N LYS A 498 9.26 -20.23 12.99
CA LYS A 498 8.52 -21.17 12.14
C LYS A 498 9.14 -22.53 12.27
N ILE A 499 8.37 -23.57 12.57
CA ILE A 499 8.93 -24.90 12.82
C ILE A 499 8.27 -25.94 11.93
N CYS A 500 9.08 -26.66 11.14
CA CYS A 500 8.60 -27.82 10.40
C CYS A 500 8.83 -29.09 11.24
N VAL A 501 7.82 -29.95 11.32
CA VAL A 501 7.85 -31.21 12.08
C VAL A 501 7.52 -32.35 11.14
N ALA A 502 8.36 -33.39 11.17
CA ALA A 502 8.16 -34.60 10.38
C ALA A 502 8.43 -35.85 11.22
N THR A 503 7.87 -36.98 10.82
CA THR A 503 8.19 -38.25 11.46
C THR A 503 9.66 -38.63 11.22
N GLY A 504 10.31 -39.16 12.25
CA GLY A 504 11.60 -39.83 12.09
C GLY A 504 11.47 -41.30 11.68
N ALA A 505 10.25 -41.83 11.49
CA ALA A 505 10.06 -43.25 11.14
C ALA A 505 10.16 -43.55 9.63
N ASP A 506 9.83 -42.59 8.76
CA ASP A 506 9.88 -42.71 7.29
C ASP A 506 10.35 -41.38 6.67
N PHE A 507 10.75 -41.38 5.40
CA PHE A 507 11.43 -40.28 4.71
C PHE A 507 10.58 -39.35 3.82
N PRO A 508 9.50 -39.77 3.13
CA PRO A 508 8.93 -39.00 2.01
C PRO A 508 8.36 -37.63 2.41
N ASP A 509 7.73 -37.56 3.57
CA ASP A 509 7.11 -36.34 4.09
C ASP A 509 8.19 -35.31 4.46
N ALA A 510 9.29 -35.75 5.08
CA ALA A 510 10.44 -34.89 5.36
C ALA A 510 11.20 -34.50 4.08
N LEU A 511 11.27 -35.39 3.08
CA LEU A 511 11.92 -35.10 1.79
C LEU A 511 11.19 -33.99 1.04
N SER A 512 9.88 -34.13 0.82
CA SER A 512 9.07 -33.09 0.18
C SER A 512 9.01 -31.81 1.03
N GLY A 513 8.87 -31.97 2.34
CA GLY A 513 8.87 -30.89 3.33
C GLY A 513 10.18 -30.10 3.41
N SER A 514 11.31 -30.68 3.02
CA SER A 514 12.62 -30.01 3.03
C SER A 514 12.68 -28.78 2.15
N ALA A 515 11.94 -28.76 1.02
CA ALA A 515 11.85 -27.60 0.15
C ALA A 515 11.05 -26.45 0.82
N LEU A 516 9.96 -26.78 1.51
CA LEU A 516 9.19 -25.78 2.25
C LEU A 516 9.98 -25.24 3.45
N ALA A 517 10.63 -26.13 4.21
CA ALA A 517 11.47 -25.73 5.33
C ALA A 517 12.63 -24.83 4.88
N ALA A 518 13.30 -25.15 3.76
CA ALA A 518 14.31 -24.30 3.15
C ALA A 518 13.77 -22.90 2.79
N LYS A 519 12.60 -22.86 2.14
CA LYS A 519 11.92 -21.61 1.77
C LYS A 519 11.58 -20.75 2.98
N LEU A 520 11.19 -21.37 4.09
CA LEU A 520 10.89 -20.71 5.36
C LEU A 520 12.15 -20.37 6.18
N SER A 521 13.35 -20.78 5.74
CA SER A 521 14.56 -20.80 6.57
C SER A 521 14.35 -21.53 7.91
N SER A 522 13.46 -22.51 7.94
CA SER A 522 12.97 -23.19 9.15
C SER A 522 13.71 -24.52 9.38
N ALA A 523 13.73 -24.96 10.65
CA ALA A 523 14.19 -26.29 11.02
C ALA A 523 13.21 -27.37 10.57
N ILE A 524 13.71 -28.58 10.28
CA ILE A 524 12.90 -29.81 10.34
C ILE A 524 13.26 -30.54 11.63
N VAL A 525 12.30 -30.61 12.56
CA VAL A 525 12.40 -31.40 13.78
C VAL A 525 11.84 -32.79 13.49
N LEU A 526 12.68 -33.81 13.59
CA LEU A 526 12.25 -35.20 13.46
C LEU A 526 11.70 -35.71 14.80
N VAL A 527 10.49 -36.28 14.76
CA VAL A 527 9.81 -36.76 15.98
C VAL A 527 9.45 -38.25 15.88
N ASP A 528 9.44 -38.90 17.04
CA ASP A 528 8.97 -40.28 17.22
C ASP A 528 7.56 -40.22 17.81
N ASN A 529 6.58 -40.74 17.07
CA ASN A 529 5.17 -40.74 17.50
C ASN A 529 4.94 -41.50 18.81
N ASN A 530 5.74 -42.54 19.06
CA ASN A 530 5.55 -43.43 20.20
C ASN A 530 6.35 -42.98 21.42
N ASN A 531 7.49 -42.30 21.21
CA ASN A 531 8.39 -41.94 22.29
C ASN A 531 9.28 -40.74 21.94
N LEU A 532 8.75 -39.53 22.13
CA LEU A 532 9.51 -38.29 21.96
C LEU A 532 10.77 -38.32 22.84
N LYS A 533 11.94 -38.20 22.21
CA LYS A 533 13.22 -38.33 22.91
C LYS A 533 13.46 -37.12 23.81
N SER A 534 14.07 -37.35 24.97
CA SER A 534 14.39 -36.31 25.96
C SER A 534 15.18 -35.15 25.36
N VAL A 535 16.12 -35.43 24.45
CA VAL A 535 16.91 -34.40 23.75
C VAL A 535 16.05 -33.48 22.89
N THR A 536 15.01 -34.01 22.25
CA THR A 536 14.05 -33.25 21.44
C THR A 536 13.20 -32.36 22.34
N THR A 537 12.69 -32.90 23.45
CA THR A 537 11.93 -32.11 24.43
C THR A 537 12.79 -31.00 25.03
N GLN A 538 14.03 -31.29 25.45
CA GLN A 538 14.94 -30.30 26.02
C GLN A 538 15.30 -29.18 25.03
N TYR A 539 15.53 -29.53 23.77
CA TYR A 539 15.75 -28.53 22.71
C TYR A 539 14.53 -27.66 22.51
N SER A 540 13.35 -28.27 22.50
CA SER A 540 12.10 -27.55 22.32
C SER A 540 11.84 -26.52 23.41
N THR A 541 11.96 -26.90 24.68
CA THR A 541 11.76 -25.98 25.82
C THR A 541 12.73 -24.80 25.80
N LYS A 542 13.95 -24.99 25.29
CA LYS A 542 15.02 -23.97 25.31
C LYS A 542 15.02 -23.07 24.08
N SER A 543 14.89 -23.64 22.89
CA SER A 543 15.15 -22.96 21.62
C SER A 543 13.89 -22.76 20.78
N LEU A 544 12.90 -23.64 20.87
CA LEU A 544 11.69 -23.51 20.07
C LEU A 544 10.73 -22.53 20.73
N LYS A 545 10.40 -21.44 20.02
CA LYS A 545 9.37 -20.51 20.48
C LYS A 545 8.01 -21.16 20.25
N GLN A 546 7.12 -21.03 21.24
CA GLN A 546 5.70 -21.29 21.00
C GLN A 546 5.24 -20.25 19.97
N THR A 547 4.85 -20.73 18.79
CA THR A 547 4.52 -19.94 17.62
C THR A 547 3.27 -20.51 16.97
N ASP A 548 2.53 -19.67 16.27
CA ASP A 548 1.39 -20.10 15.45
C ASP A 548 1.87 -20.72 14.11
N ASP A 549 3.14 -20.54 13.73
CA ASP A 549 3.71 -21.04 12.46
C ASP A 549 4.39 -22.41 12.62
N VAL A 550 3.64 -23.43 13.05
CA VAL A 550 4.11 -24.82 13.11
C VAL A 550 3.55 -25.60 11.93
N TYR A 551 4.42 -26.15 11.08
CA TYR A 551 4.04 -26.95 9.91
C TYR A 551 4.29 -28.42 10.18
N VAL A 552 3.25 -29.23 10.18
CA VAL A 552 3.33 -30.66 10.47
C VAL A 552 3.14 -31.44 9.18
N PHE A 553 4.18 -32.16 8.74
CA PHE A 553 4.12 -32.96 7.53
C PHE A 553 3.51 -34.33 7.81
N GLY A 554 2.46 -34.66 7.08
CA GLY A 554 1.69 -35.90 7.24
C GLY A 554 0.45 -35.75 8.14
N LEU A 555 -0.43 -36.76 8.07
CA LEU A 555 -1.66 -36.82 8.88
C LEU A 555 -1.37 -37.17 10.34
N GLN A 556 -2.41 -37.12 11.19
CA GLN A 556 -2.30 -37.38 12.64
C GLN A 556 -1.70 -38.76 12.97
N GLY A 557 -1.93 -39.77 12.12
CA GLY A 557 -1.31 -41.09 12.27
C GLY A 557 0.22 -41.10 12.06
N VAL A 558 0.76 -40.13 11.32
CA VAL A 558 2.19 -39.99 11.00
C VAL A 558 2.91 -39.10 12.03
N VAL A 559 2.28 -37.98 12.38
CA VAL A 559 2.72 -37.09 13.48
C VAL A 559 1.50 -36.72 14.32
N SER A 560 1.38 -37.30 15.50
CA SER A 560 0.20 -37.14 16.37
C SER A 560 0.16 -35.76 17.01
N ASP A 561 -1.05 -35.24 17.25
CA ASP A 561 -1.22 -33.96 17.93
C ASP A 561 -0.63 -34.00 19.34
N ASN A 562 -0.73 -35.14 20.04
CA ASN A 562 -0.09 -35.34 21.34
C ASN A 562 1.43 -35.14 21.32
N VAL A 563 2.10 -35.55 20.25
CA VAL A 563 3.55 -35.31 20.10
C VAL A 563 3.83 -33.84 19.83
N ILE A 564 3.01 -33.16 19.02
CA ILE A 564 3.10 -31.71 18.82
C ILE A 564 2.86 -30.97 20.15
N SER A 565 1.85 -31.40 20.93
CA SER A 565 1.58 -30.89 22.28
C SER A 565 2.80 -30.98 23.16
N LYS A 566 3.41 -32.16 23.25
CA LYS A 566 4.59 -32.39 24.09
C LYS A 566 5.82 -31.66 23.59
N LEU A 567 5.92 -31.42 22.29
CA LEU A 567 7.03 -30.66 21.73
C LEU A 567 6.96 -29.24 22.27
N PHE A 568 5.81 -28.56 22.23
CA PHE A 568 5.72 -27.15 22.62
C PHE A 568 5.12 -26.90 24.00
N ALA A 569 4.87 -27.95 24.79
CA ALA A 569 4.49 -27.83 26.19
C ALA A 569 5.61 -27.11 26.95
N LYS A 570 5.26 -26.00 27.63
CA LYS A 570 6.16 -25.23 28.48
C LYS A 570 5.87 -25.48 29.94
#